data_AF-A0A1V5N3M3-F1
#
_entry.id   AF-A0A1V5N3M3-F1
#
_cell.length_a   1.000
_cell.length_b   1.000
_cell.length_c   1.000
_cell.angle_alpha   90.00
_cell.angle_beta   90.00
_cell.angle_gamma   90.00
#
_symmetry.space_group_name_H-M   'P 1'
#
loop_
_entity.id
_entity.type
_entity.pdbx_description
1 polymer ?
#
loop_
_entity_poly.entity_id
_entity_poly.type
_entity_poly.pdbx_seq_one_letter_code
_entity_poly.pdbx_strand_id
1 'polypeptide(L)'
;MAGMGGGMPGKSSAQNLPKAQAVKDATMAYFILSNMLKEGVFLHFQGAYHSDNYEGICWYLKKAKPEMKLMTISTVEQENISVLDKENMNIADFIICVPADMTKTY
;
A
#
# COMPACT_ATOMS: atom_id res chain seq x y z
N MET A 1 49.06 -16.30 -9.05
CA MET A 1 49.27 -15.71 -7.71
C MET A 1 48.11 -14.76 -7.43
N ALA A 2 47.61 -14.83 -6.19
CA ALA A 2 46.44 -14.15 -5.69
C ALA A 2 46.62 -12.63 -5.50
N GLY A 3 45.49 -11.94 -5.32
CA GLY A 3 45.37 -10.55 -4.85
C GLY A 3 43.95 -10.05 -5.11
N MET A 4 42.92 -10.57 -4.43
CA MET A 4 42.32 -10.01 -3.20
C MET A 4 41.72 -8.60 -3.36
N GLY A 5 40.40 -8.52 -3.14
CA GLY A 5 39.81 -7.48 -2.30
C GLY A 5 39.03 -6.38 -3.01
N GLY A 6 37.71 -6.54 -3.10
CA GLY A 6 36.79 -5.47 -3.51
C GLY A 6 35.33 -5.89 -3.48
N GLY A 7 34.85 -6.44 -2.35
CA GLY A 7 33.44 -6.76 -2.17
C GLY A 7 32.59 -5.49 -2.15
N MET A 8 31.63 -5.39 -3.06
CA MET A 8 30.71 -4.26 -3.17
C MET A 8 29.62 -4.33 -2.06
N PRO A 9 29.58 -3.40 -1.10
CA PRO A 9 28.50 -3.36 -0.11
C PRO A 9 27.29 -2.64 -0.73
N GLY A 10 26.25 -3.38 -1.14
CA GLY A 10 25.04 -2.73 -1.66
C GLY A 10 23.97 -3.63 -2.32
N LYS A 11 24.25 -4.89 -2.63
CA LYS A 11 23.25 -5.77 -3.28
C LYS A 11 22.20 -6.38 -2.33
N SER A 12 22.52 -6.57 -1.04
CA SER A 12 21.63 -7.26 -0.10
C SER A 12 20.52 -6.37 0.47
N SER A 13 20.74 -5.05 0.58
CA SER A 13 19.74 -4.10 1.11
C SER A 13 18.57 -3.88 0.15
N ALA A 14 18.85 -3.80 -1.16
CA ALA A 14 17.82 -3.60 -2.19
C ALA A 14 16.78 -4.74 -2.25
N GLN A 15 17.20 -5.99 -2.01
CA GLN A 15 16.29 -7.14 -1.98
C GLN A 15 15.44 -7.22 -0.71
N ASN A 16 15.89 -6.61 0.38
CA ASN A 16 15.20 -6.70 1.66
C ASN A 16 14.07 -5.67 1.78
N LEU A 17 14.13 -4.56 1.04
CA LEU A 17 13.07 -3.54 1.07
C LEU A 17 11.70 -4.10 0.62
N PRO A 18 11.56 -4.76 -0.55
CA PRO A 18 10.28 -5.36 -0.94
C PRO A 18 9.81 -6.46 0.03
N LYS A 19 10.74 -7.25 0.58
CA LYS A 19 10.41 -8.28 1.57
C LYS A 19 9.88 -7.66 2.87
N ALA A 20 10.47 -6.55 3.32
CA ALA A 20 10.01 -5.84 4.49
C ALA A 20 8.61 -5.24 4.27
N GLN A 21 8.33 -4.70 3.08
CA GLN A 21 6.98 -4.23 2.74
C GLN A 21 5.97 -5.38 2.74
N ALA A 22 6.30 -6.50 2.09
CA ALA A 22 5.42 -7.68 2.07
C ALA A 22 5.12 -8.22 3.49
N VAL A 23 6.10 -8.22 4.38
CA VAL A 23 5.89 -8.61 5.79
C VAL A 23 5.00 -7.60 6.52
N LYS A 24 5.15 -6.29 6.27
CA LYS A 24 4.24 -5.28 6.83
C LYS A 24 2.81 -5.49 6.34
N ASP A 25 2.61 -5.67 5.03
CA ASP A 25 1.29 -5.91 4.43
C ASP A 25 0.61 -7.16 4.98
N ALA A 26 1.36 -8.27 5.06
CA ALA A 26 0.88 -9.52 5.64
C ALA A 26 0.48 -9.35 7.10
N THR A 27 1.24 -8.58 7.87
CA THR A 27 0.97 -8.34 9.30
C THR A 27 -0.27 -7.46 9.47
N MET A 28 -0.43 -6.40 8.67
CA MET A 28 -1.65 -5.59 8.67
C MET A 28 -2.86 -6.42 8.30
N ALA A 29 -2.79 -7.23 7.23
CA ALA A 29 -3.88 -8.13 6.84
C ALA A 29 -4.23 -9.14 7.94
N TYR A 30 -3.24 -9.72 8.61
CA TYR A 30 -3.45 -10.63 9.74
C TYR A 30 -4.26 -9.96 10.85
N PHE A 31 -3.84 -8.78 11.30
CA PHE A 31 -4.55 -8.08 12.37
C PHE A 31 -5.92 -7.54 11.96
N ILE A 32 -6.12 -7.15 10.70
CA ILE A 32 -7.45 -6.82 10.19
C ILE A 32 -8.37 -8.04 10.36
N LEU A 33 -7.97 -9.21 9.85
CA LEU A 33 -8.78 -10.43 9.93
C LEU A 33 -9.05 -10.88 11.38
N SER A 34 -8.06 -10.75 12.26
CA SER A 34 -8.21 -11.11 13.68
C SER A 34 -9.12 -10.18 14.47
N ASN A 35 -9.27 -8.93 14.04
CA ASN A 35 -10.05 -7.91 14.74
C ASN A 35 -11.33 -7.52 14.00
N MET A 36 -11.66 -8.21 12.89
CA MET A 36 -12.91 -7.99 12.18
C MET A 36 -14.11 -8.20 13.11
N LEU A 37 -15.04 -7.26 13.07
CA LEU A 37 -16.33 -7.39 13.74
C LEU A 37 -17.17 -8.45 13.01
N LYS A 38 -18.01 -9.17 13.77
CA LYS A 38 -18.99 -10.11 13.19
C LYS A 38 -19.96 -9.39 12.25
N GLU A 39 -20.30 -8.16 12.60
CA GLU A 39 -21.19 -7.27 11.86
C GLU A 39 -20.61 -5.85 11.87
N GLY A 40 -20.85 -5.08 10.80
CA GLY A 40 -20.36 -3.70 10.66
C GLY A 40 -19.18 -3.55 9.70
N VAL A 41 -18.57 -2.37 9.71
CA VAL A 41 -17.44 -1.99 8.84
C VAL A 41 -16.18 -1.88 9.71
N PHE A 42 -15.12 -2.57 9.31
CA PHE A 42 -13.79 -2.38 9.87
C PHE A 42 -13.03 -1.37 9.00
N LEU A 43 -12.64 -0.23 9.59
CA LEU A 43 -11.85 0.80 8.91
C LEU A 43 -10.38 0.68 9.33
N HIS A 44 -9.51 0.53 8.34
CA HIS A 44 -8.06 0.54 8.53
C HIS A 44 -7.50 1.80 7.87
N PHE A 45 -6.55 2.46 8.55
CA PHE A 45 -5.82 3.60 8.01
C PHE A 45 -4.37 3.19 7.74
N GLN A 46 -3.88 3.49 6.55
CA GLN A 46 -2.56 3.13 6.07
C GLN A 46 -2.06 4.17 5.05
N GLY A 47 -0.77 4.14 4.73
CA GLY A 47 -0.25 4.86 3.57
C GLY A 47 -0.75 4.24 2.26
N ALA A 48 -0.99 5.06 1.24
CA ALA A 48 -1.58 4.65 -0.05
C ALA A 48 -0.86 3.47 -0.72
N TYR A 49 0.48 3.42 -0.59
CA TYR A 49 1.33 2.32 -1.04
C TYR A 49 0.84 0.92 -0.64
N HIS A 50 0.15 0.80 0.49
CA HIS A 50 -0.27 -0.49 1.05
C HIS A 50 -1.63 -1.00 0.53
N SER A 51 -2.34 -0.22 -0.30
CA SER A 51 -3.65 -0.61 -0.82
C SER A 51 -3.95 -0.17 -2.25
N ASP A 52 -3.20 0.80 -2.80
CA ASP A 52 -3.36 1.23 -4.19
C ASP A 52 -3.22 0.04 -5.16
N ASN A 53 -3.95 0.13 -6.27
CA ASN A 53 -4.06 -0.91 -7.31
C ASN A 53 -4.55 -2.27 -6.79
N TYR A 54 -5.19 -2.29 -5.61
CA TYR A 54 -5.64 -3.52 -4.94
C TYR A 54 -4.50 -4.50 -4.64
N GLU A 55 -3.28 -3.98 -4.47
CA GLU A 55 -2.09 -4.74 -4.09
C GLU A 55 -1.85 -4.68 -2.56
N GLY A 56 -0.66 -5.11 -2.10
CA GLY A 56 -0.28 -5.06 -0.69
C GLY A 56 -1.25 -5.79 0.23
N ILE A 57 -1.83 -5.06 1.20
CA ILE A 57 -2.78 -5.61 2.18
C ILE A 57 -3.96 -6.30 1.48
N CYS A 58 -4.49 -5.69 0.40
CA CYS A 58 -5.65 -6.18 -0.33
C CYS A 58 -5.42 -7.59 -0.87
N TRP A 59 -4.23 -7.86 -1.38
CA TRP A 59 -3.85 -9.18 -1.89
C TRP A 59 -3.88 -10.25 -0.79
N TYR A 60 -3.29 -9.97 0.37
CA TYR A 60 -3.28 -10.92 1.50
C TYR A 60 -4.69 -11.18 2.04
N LEU A 61 -5.52 -10.13 2.15
CA LEU A 61 -6.91 -10.25 2.58
C LEU A 61 -7.73 -11.11 1.62
N LYS A 62 -7.64 -10.86 0.31
CA LYS A 62 -8.33 -11.66 -0.71
C LYS A 62 -7.82 -13.10 -0.77
N LYS A 63 -6.52 -13.31 -0.57
CA LYS A 63 -5.95 -14.67 -0.49
C LYS A 63 -6.48 -15.45 0.71
N ALA A 64 -6.63 -14.80 1.87
CA ALA A 64 -7.13 -15.45 3.08
C ALA A 64 -8.65 -15.65 3.09
N LYS A 65 -9.41 -14.69 2.54
CA LYS A 65 -10.88 -14.73 2.50
C LYS A 65 -11.40 -14.16 1.17
N PRO A 66 -11.47 -14.95 0.09
CA PRO A 66 -11.82 -14.47 -1.27
C PRO A 66 -13.17 -13.76 -1.36
N GLU A 67 -14.16 -14.26 -0.60
CA GLU A 67 -15.53 -13.72 -0.57
C GLU A 67 -15.68 -12.46 0.30
N MET A 68 -14.61 -12.01 0.95
CA MET A 68 -14.67 -10.80 1.76
C MET A 68 -14.99 -9.57 0.89
N LYS A 69 -15.96 -8.78 1.35
CA LYS A 69 -16.22 -7.45 0.79
C LYS A 69 -15.12 -6.51 1.26
N LEU A 70 -14.42 -5.92 0.30
CA LEU A 70 -13.31 -4.99 0.52
C LEU A 70 -13.62 -3.74 -0.30
N MET A 71 -13.30 -2.58 0.25
CA MET A 71 -13.41 -1.29 -0.42
C MET A 71 -12.15 -0.48 -0.08
N THR A 72 -11.55 0.17 -1.07
CA THR A 72 -10.37 1.02 -0.89
C THR A 72 -10.69 2.49 -1.18
N ILE A 73 -10.07 3.36 -0.39
CA ILE A 73 -10.11 4.81 -0.60
C ILE A 73 -8.66 5.28 -0.65
N SER A 74 -8.27 5.94 -1.75
CA SER A 74 -6.95 6.55 -1.88
C SER A 74 -7.06 8.07 -1.92
N THR A 75 -6.01 8.76 -1.51
CA THR A 75 -5.90 10.22 -1.59
C THR A 75 -4.74 10.58 -2.49
N VAL A 76 -4.99 11.42 -3.49
CA VAL A 76 -4.02 11.87 -4.48
C VAL A 76 -3.96 13.39 -4.51
N GLU A 77 -2.83 13.93 -4.91
CA GLU A 77 -2.58 15.36 -4.99
C GLU A 77 -2.53 15.79 -6.45
N GLN A 78 -3.20 16.90 -6.81
CA GLN A 78 -3.14 17.48 -8.16
C GLN A 78 -3.24 19.01 -8.12
N GLU A 79 -2.66 19.67 -9.12
CA GLU A 79 -2.82 21.12 -9.31
C GLU A 79 -4.27 21.47 -9.73
N ASN A 80 -4.86 20.66 -10.62
CA ASN A 80 -6.26 20.81 -11.04
C ASN A 80 -7.08 19.61 -10.57
N ILE A 81 -7.92 19.82 -9.55
CA ILE A 81 -8.79 18.78 -8.97
C ILE A 81 -10.13 18.61 -9.70
N SER A 82 -10.44 19.46 -10.69
CA SER A 82 -11.71 19.39 -11.42
C SER A 82 -11.78 18.19 -12.37
N VAL A 83 -10.62 17.62 -12.72
CA VAL A 83 -10.48 16.45 -13.57
C VAL A 83 -9.39 15.57 -12.97
N LEU A 84 -9.68 14.29 -12.78
CA LEU A 84 -8.69 13.34 -12.27
C LEU A 84 -7.67 12.99 -13.35
N ASP A 85 -6.39 12.99 -12.99
CA ASP A 85 -5.30 12.58 -13.88
C ASP A 85 -5.39 11.09 -14.18
N LYS A 86 -4.96 10.71 -15.40
CA LYS A 86 -5.08 9.32 -15.89
C LYS A 86 -4.35 8.31 -15.01
N GLU A 87 -3.23 8.70 -14.43
CA GLU A 87 -2.43 7.86 -13.53
C GLU A 87 -3.13 7.56 -12.20
N ASN A 88 -4.05 8.44 -11.78
CA ASN A 88 -4.83 8.26 -10.56
C ASN A 88 -6.11 7.45 -10.81
N MET A 89 -6.45 7.12 -12.06
CA MET A 89 -7.65 6.35 -12.36
C MET A 89 -7.50 4.88 -11.97
N ASN A 90 -8.54 4.32 -11.35
CA ASN A 90 -8.66 2.90 -10.98
C ASN A 90 -7.64 2.37 -9.96
N ILE A 91 -6.93 3.26 -9.25
CA ILE A 91 -6.01 2.85 -8.17
C ILE A 91 -6.77 2.43 -6.91
N ALA A 92 -8.04 2.83 -6.75
CA ALA A 92 -8.91 2.49 -5.64
C ALA A 92 -10.40 2.60 -6.04
N ASP A 93 -11.31 2.10 -5.21
CA ASP A 93 -12.76 2.23 -5.45
C ASP A 93 -13.24 3.68 -5.35
N PHE A 94 -12.64 4.46 -4.45
CA PHE A 94 -12.83 5.90 -4.34
C PHE A 94 -11.50 6.61 -4.27
N ILE A 95 -11.44 7.77 -4.93
CA ILE A 95 -10.24 8.61 -4.96
C ILE A 95 -10.62 10.00 -4.48
N ILE A 96 -9.93 10.46 -3.44
CA ILE A 96 -10.02 11.82 -2.93
C ILE A 96 -8.89 12.61 -3.56
N CYS A 97 -9.22 13.50 -4.50
CA CYS A 97 -8.25 14.38 -5.12
C CYS A 97 -8.20 15.70 -4.34
N VAL A 98 -7.02 16.04 -3.81
CA VAL A 98 -6.78 17.26 -3.04
C VAL A 98 -5.82 18.20 -3.79
N PRO A 99 -5.89 19.52 -3.56
CA PRO A 99 -4.93 20.46 -4.13
C PRO A 99 -3.49 20.10 -3.74
N ALA A 100 -2.56 20.24 -4.68
CA ALA A 100 -1.15 19.95 -4.46
C ALA A 100 -0.50 20.82 -3.36
N ASP A 101 -1.08 21.99 -3.08
CA ASP A 101 -0.67 22.94 -2.04
C ASP A 101 -1.33 22.69 -0.68
N MET A 102 -2.14 21.63 -0.54
CA MET A 102 -2.70 21.24 0.75
C MET A 102 -1.59 20.90 1.75
N THR A 103 -1.76 21.31 3.01
CA THR A 103 -0.78 21.07 4.08
C THR A 103 -0.57 19.58 4.32
N LYS A 104 0.69 19.17 4.45
CA LYS A 104 1.12 17.78 4.63
C LYS A 104 1.77 17.60 5.99
N THR A 105 1.64 16.40 6.56
CA THR A 105 2.13 16.08 7.92
C THR A 105 2.99 14.81 7.96
N TYR A 106 3.51 14.37 6.81
CA TYR A 106 4.38 13.19 6.68
C TYR A 106 5.86 13.55 6.53
#